data_AF-A0AAU9E5H4-F1
#
_entry.id   AF-A0AAU9E5H4-F1
#
_cell.length_a   1.000
_cell.length_b   1.000
_cell.length_c   1.000
_cell.angle_alpha   90.00
_cell.angle_beta   90.00
_cell.angle_gamma   90.00
#
_symmetry.space_group_name_H-M   'P 1'
#
loop_
_entity.id
_entity.type
_entity.pdbx_description
1 polymer ?
#
loop_
_entity_poly.entity_id
_entity_poly.type
_entity_poly.pdbx_seq_one_letter_code
_entity_poly.pdbx_strand_id
1 'polypeptide(L)' 'MFKKKYYCIKQHDITYCGAACLATISKQYGLKIPITKIREVAGTDKKGTNALGMIKVDEKLIFSAKGVKTDEN' A
#
# COMPACT_ATOMS: atom_id res chain seq x y z
N MET A 1 21.83 5.74 -18.94
CA MET A 1 20.70 6.12 -18.07
C MET A 1 19.93 4.85 -17.73
N PHE A 2 20.15 4.27 -16.54
CA PHE A 2 19.48 3.02 -16.15
C PHE A 2 17.99 3.31 -15.88
N LYS A 3 17.08 2.80 -16.72
CA LYS A 3 15.64 2.84 -16.44
C LYS A 3 15.39 2.04 -15.16
N LYS A 4 14.91 2.68 -14.09
CA LYS A 4 14.45 1.98 -12.89
C LYS A 4 13.31 1.04 -13.31
N LYS A 5 13.50 -0.26 -13.11
CA LYS A 5 12.45 -1.27 -13.34
C LYS A 5 11.32 -1.03 -12.35
N TYR A 6 10.08 -0.99 -12.82
CA TYR A 6 8.90 -0.92 -11.94
C TYR A 6 8.73 -2.24 -11.21
N TYR A 7 8.50 -2.17 -9.89
CA TYR A 7 8.08 -3.32 -9.11
C TYR A 7 6.57 -3.53 -9.21
N CYS A 8 6.16 -4.78 -9.05
CA CYS A 8 4.78 -5.18 -8.86
C CYS A 8 4.76 -6.35 -7.88
N ILE A 9 4.16 -6.15 -6.71
CA ILE A 9 3.93 -7.21 -5.72
C ILE A 9 2.51 -7.72 -5.92
N LYS A 10 2.38 -9.00 -6.24
CA LYS A 10 1.07 -9.63 -6.41
C LYS A 10 0.37 -9.77 -5.06
N GLN A 11 -0.94 -9.54 -5.03
CA GLN A 11 -1.73 -9.83 -3.84
C GLN A 11 -1.77 -11.33 -3.58
N HIS A 12 -1.61 -11.71 -2.32
CA HIS A 12 -1.67 -13.11 -1.87
C HIS A 12 -3.09 -13.56 -1.52
N ASP A 13 -3.98 -12.61 -1.26
CA ASP A 13 -5.38 -12.82 -0.89
C ASP A 13 -6.24 -11.78 -1.63
N ILE A 14 -7.52 -12.11 -1.88
CA ILE A 14 -8.46 -11.23 -2.57
C ILE A 14 -8.63 -9.87 -1.86
N THR A 15 -8.48 -9.85 -0.53
CA THR A 15 -8.65 -8.66 0.31
C THR A 15 -7.42 -7.76 0.36
N TYR A 16 -6.26 -8.19 -0.19
CA TYR A 16 -4.98 -7.49 0.00
C TYR A 16 -4.60 -6.54 -1.14
N CYS A 17 -5.54 -6.16 -2.00
CA CYS A 17 -5.25 -5.26 -3.13
C CYS A 17 -4.58 -3.95 -2.67
N GLY A 18 -5.12 -3.29 -1.64
CA GLY A 18 -4.52 -2.08 -1.05
C GLY A 18 -3.14 -2.32 -0.44
N ALA A 19 -3.01 -3.39 0.36
CA ALA A 19 -1.73 -3.75 0.99
C ALA A 19 -0.64 -4.09 -0.05
N ALA A 20 -1.00 -4.73 -1.16
CA ALA A 20 -0.09 -5.05 -2.26
C ALA A 20 0.40 -3.79 -2.99
N CYS A 21 -0.48 -2.79 -3.19
CA CYS A 21 -0.09 -1.49 -3.75
C CYS A 21 0.93 -0.78 -2.85
N LEU A 22 0.66 -0.70 -1.54
CA LEU A 22 1.59 -0.10 -0.59
C LEU A 22 2.91 -0.86 -0.50
N ALA A 23 2.89 -2.19 -0.54
CA ALA A 23 4.11 -3.01 -0.58
C ALA A 23 4.92 -2.73 -1.86
N THR A 24 4.24 -2.57 -3.00
CA THR A 24 4.87 -2.24 -4.28
C THR A 24 5.56 -0.88 -4.23
N ILE A 25 4.87 0.14 -3.71
CA ILE A 25 5.42 1.48 -3.50
C ILE A 25 6.61 1.40 -2.53
N SER A 26 6.47 0.72 -1.40
CA SER A 26 7.56 0.48 -0.43
C SER A 26 8.82 -0.02 -1.14
N LYS A 27 8.66 -1.07 -1.96
CA LYS A 27 9.76 -1.70 -2.69
C LYS A 27 10.40 -0.76 -3.73
N GLN A 28 9.61 0.11 -4.37
CA GLN A 28 10.10 1.12 -5.30
C GLN A 28 11.05 2.14 -4.62
N TYR A 29 10.80 2.44 -3.34
CA TYR A 29 11.64 3.30 -2.50
C TYR A 29 12.74 2.54 -1.73
N GLY A 30 12.93 1.24 -2.00
CA GLY A 30 13.94 0.42 -1.34
C GLY A 30 13.55 -0.12 0.03
N LEU A 31 12.32 0.12 0.48
CA LEU A 31 11.78 -0.40 1.73
C LEU A 31 11.25 -1.82 1.54
N LYS A 32 11.71 -2.76 2.36
CA LYS A 32 11.25 -4.16 2.36
C LYS A 32 10.26 -4.38 3.49
N ILE A 33 9.00 -4.02 3.25
CA ILE A 33 7.92 -4.18 4.22
C ILE A 33 7.08 -5.42 3.86
N PRO A 34 6.92 -6.39 4.77
CA PRO A 34 6.04 -7.53 4.53
C PRO A 34 4.59 -7.10 4.30
N ILE A 35 3.92 -7.68 3.31
CA ILE A 35 2.50 -7.37 3.01
C ILE A 35 1.60 -7.63 4.21
N THR A 36 1.93 -8.62 5.05
CA THR A 36 1.21 -8.95 6.29
C THR A 36 1.28 -7.81 7.31
N LYS A 37 2.42 -7.12 7.41
CA LYS A 37 2.56 -5.96 8.30
C LYS A 37 1.71 -4.79 7.83
N ILE A 38 1.68 -4.56 6.51
CA ILE A 38 0.82 -3.51 5.92
C ILE A 38 -0.65 -3.84 6.16
N ARG A 39 -1.06 -5.10 5.96
CA ARG A 39 -2.42 -5.58 6.22
C ARG A 39 -2.86 -5.29 7.66
N GLU A 40 -2.03 -5.63 8.64
CA GLU A 40 -2.29 -5.39 10.07
C GLU A 40 -2.43 -3.90 10.38
N VAL A 41 -1.49 -3.10 9.88
CA VAL A 41 -1.47 -1.65 10.13
C VAL A 41 -2.67 -0.96 9.46
N ALA A 42 -2.99 -1.34 8.22
CA ALA A 42 -4.08 -0.77 7.45
C ALA A 42 -5.46 -1.21 7.95
N GLY A 43 -5.53 -2.16 8.90
CA GLY A 43 -6.79 -2.69 9.42
C GLY A 43 -7.60 -3.45 8.37
N THR A 44 -6.91 -4.18 7.49
CA THR A 44 -7.57 -4.97 6.44
C THR A 44 -8.33 -6.14 7.05
N ASP A 45 -9.61 -6.25 6.73
CA ASP A 45 -10.47 -7.32 7.20
C ASP A 45 -10.97 -8.20 6.03
N LYS A 46 -11.98 -9.04 6.28
CA LYS A 46 -12.55 -9.93 5.26
C LYS A 46 -13.22 -9.19 4.08
N LYS A 47 -13.49 -7.88 4.21
CA LYS A 47 -14.04 -7.02 3.16
C LYS A 47 -12.96 -6.22 2.44
N GLY A 48 -11.71 -6.24 2.91
CA GLY A 48 -10.60 -5.48 2.33
C GLY A 48 -10.17 -4.30 3.19
N THR A 49 -9.65 -3.26 2.54
CA THR A 49 -9.12 -2.07 3.20
C THR A 49 -9.86 -0.84 2.70
N ASN A 50 -10.26 0.06 3.60
CA ASN A 50 -10.82 1.36 3.21
C ASN A 50 -9.73 2.43 3.08
N ALA A 51 -10.04 3.57 2.45
CA ALA A 51 -9.08 4.64 2.20
C ALA A 51 -8.49 5.23 3.50
N LEU A 52 -9.29 5.32 4.57
CA LEU A 52 -8.80 5.78 5.88
C LEU A 52 -7.74 4.83 6.45
N GLY A 53 -7.97 3.52 6.36
CA GLY A 53 -7.01 2.49 6.77
C GLY A 53 -5.71 2.59 5.98
N MET A 54 -5.80 2.84 4.68
CA MET A 54 -4.63 3.06 3.81
C MET A 54 -3.81 4.30 4.22
N ILE A 55 -4.47 5.38 4.63
CA ILE A 55 -3.80 6.61 5.09
C ILE A 55 -3.20 6.42 6.49
N LYS A 56 -3.85 5.67 7.39
CA LYS A 56 -3.29 5.37 8.74
C LYS A 56 -2.00 4.57 8.72
N VAL A 57 -1.68 3.93 7.59
CA VAL A 57 -0.39 3.28 7.38
C VAL A 57 0.76 4.27 7.51
N ASP A 58 0.51 5.53 7.20
CA ASP A 58 1.45 6.65 7.31
C ASP A 58 1.97 6.91 8.71
N GLU A 59 1.08 6.79 9.70
CA GLU A 59 1.42 7.06 11.10
C GLU A 59 2.31 5.96 11.68
N LYS A 60 2.25 4.75 11.10
CA LYS A 60 2.92 3.55 11.64
C LYS A 60 4.07 3.04 10.79
N LEU A 61 4.19 3.52 9.54
CA LEU A 61 5.29 3.20 8.63
C LEU A 61 5.99 4.50 8.18
N ILE A 62 7.08 4.38 7.43
CA ILE A 62 7.93 5.51 7.01
C ILE A 62 7.34 6.21 5.77
N PHE A 63 6.05 6.52 5.79
CA PHE A 63 5.37 7.22 4.70
C PHE A 63 5.04 8.66 5.09
N SER A 64 4.69 9.48 4.09
CA SER A 64 3.81 10.63 4.27
C SER A 64 2.65 10.52 3.26
N ALA A 65 1.39 10.51 3.72
CA ALA A 65 0.22 10.16 2.94
C ALA A 65 -0.93 11.17 3.14
N LYS A 66 -1.61 11.50 2.05
CA LYS A 66 -2.78 12.39 2.05
C LYS A 66 -3.87 11.82 1.16
N GLY A 67 -5.09 11.75 1.68
CA GLY A 67 -6.27 11.44 0.88
C GLY A 67 -6.66 12.62 0.00
N VAL A 68 -6.88 12.37 -1.30
CA VAL A 68 -7.35 13.36 -2.26
C VAL A 68 -8.58 12.82 -2.98
N LYS A 69 -9.56 13.68 -3.25
CA LYS A 69 -10.67 13.38 -4.15
C LYS A 69 -10.27 13.83 -5.54
N THR A 70 -10.40 12.95 -6.53
CA THR A 70 -10.21 13.29 -7.94
C THR A 70 -11.56 13.59 -8.58
N ASP A 71 -11.58 14.46 -9.58
CA ASP A 71 -12.79 14.66 -10.38
C ASP A 71 -13.10 13.40 -11.20
N GLU A 72 -14.37 13.07 -11.27
CA GLU A 72 -14.90 11.96 -12.07
C GLU A 72 -15.07 12.49 -13.50
N ASN A 73 -14.06 12.29 -14.34
CA ASN A 73 -14.19 12.46 -15.79
C ASN A 73 -14.59 11.14 -16.44
#